data_AF-A0A9W5L4L9-F1
#
_entry.id   AF-A0A9W5L4L9-F1
#
_cell.length_a   1.000
_cell.length_b   1.000
_cell.length_c   1.000
_cell.angle_alpha   90.00
_cell.angle_beta   90.00
_cell.angle_gamma   90.00
#
_symmetry.space_group_name_H-M   'P 1'
#
loop_
_entity.id
_entity.type
_entity.pdbx_description
1 polymer ?
#
loop_
_entity_poly.entity_id
_entity_poly.type
_entity_poly.pdbx_seq_one_letter_code
_entity_poly.pdbx_strand_id
1 'polypeptide(L)' 'MEPTKLSLKDYMVQWLEIKRVIIEKNTYVSYNSNITHHVIPSIGIIALHKLNVMHIQKCYKLTLDNGISNNCIEY' A
#
# COMPACT_ATOMS: atom_id res chain seq x y z
N MET A 1 -17.47 21.13 1.47
CA MET A 1 -16.81 19.92 1.97
C MET A 1 -15.44 19.88 1.34
N GLU A 2 -14.41 20.30 2.07
CA GLU A 2 -13.04 20.38 1.54
C GLU A 2 -12.56 18.98 1.17
N PRO A 3 -11.97 18.75 -0.01
CA PRO A 3 -11.35 17.47 -0.31
C PRO A 3 -10.10 17.38 0.56
N THR A 4 -10.29 16.84 1.76
CA THR A 4 -9.23 16.59 2.73
C THR A 4 -8.09 15.91 1.98
N LYS A 5 -6.89 16.47 2.07
CA LYS A 5 -5.64 15.98 1.45
C LYS A 5 -5.27 14.63 2.05
N LEU A 6 -6.09 13.62 1.78
CA LEU A 6 -5.98 12.30 2.34
C LEU A 6 -4.81 11.63 1.62
N SER A 7 -3.77 11.31 2.38
CA SER A 7 -2.61 10.63 1.83
C SER A 7 -2.93 9.15 1.64
N LEU A 8 -2.23 8.50 0.72
CA LEU A 8 -2.44 7.08 0.47
C LEU A 8 -2.30 6.27 1.77
N LYS A 9 -1.34 6.62 2.64
CA LYS A 9 -1.22 5.97 3.97
C LYS A 9 -2.51 6.06 4.77
N ASP A 10 -3.13 7.25 4.85
CA ASP A 10 -4.32 7.52 5.66
C ASP A 10 -5.54 6.81 5.07
N TYR A 11 -5.61 6.71 3.74
CA TYR A 11 -6.63 5.95 3.04
C TYR A 11 -6.49 4.47 3.32
N MET A 12 -5.27 3.93 3.24
CA MET A 12 -5.02 2.51 3.43
C MET A 12 -5.27 2.07 4.87
N VAL A 13 -4.93 2.89 5.87
CA VAL A 13 -5.26 2.60 7.28
C VAL A 13 -6.78 2.53 7.48
N GLN A 14 -7.53 3.49 6.95
CA GLN A 14 -9.00 3.46 7.02
C GLN A 14 -9.59 2.25 6.28
N TRP A 15 -9.06 1.92 5.10
CA TRP A 15 -9.48 0.75 4.34
C TRP A 15 -9.18 -0.56 5.08
N LEU A 16 -8.02 -0.66 5.73
CA LEU A 16 -7.64 -1.78 6.60
C LEU A 16 -8.59 -1.94 7.78
N GLU A 17 -9.00 -0.84 8.41
CA GLU A 17 -9.92 -0.87 9.54
C GLU A 17 -11.31 -1.39 9.14
N ILE A 18 -11.83 -0.93 7.99
CA ILE A 18 -13.08 -1.46 7.43
C ILE A 18 -12.93 -2.95 7.09
N LYS A 19 -11.82 -3.31 6.45
CA LYS A 19 -11.54 -4.70 6.08
C LYS A 19 -11.34 -5.60 7.29
N ARG A 20 -10.82 -5.10 8.40
CA ARG A 20 -10.56 -5.86 9.64
C ARG A 20 -11.80 -6.57 10.18
N VAL A 21 -12.99 -5.99 9.98
CA VAL A 21 -14.26 -6.60 10.40
C VAL A 21 -14.67 -7.75 9.47
N ILE A 22 -14.18 -7.73 8.23
CA ILE A 22 -14.56 -8.65 7.15
C ILE A 22 -13.54 -9.79 7.00
N ILE A 23 -12.25 -9.51 7.21
CA ILE A 23 -11.15 -10.45 6.98
C ILE A 23 -10.66 -11.07 8.28
N GLU A 24 -10.14 -12.29 8.17
CA GLU A 24 -9.54 -12.99 9.29
C GLU A 24 -8.28 -12.27 9.80
N LYS A 25 -8.00 -12.40 11.11
CA LYS A 25 -6.91 -11.69 11.79
C LYS A 25 -5.55 -11.95 11.15
N ASN A 26 -5.28 -13.17 10.68
CA ASN A 26 -4.03 -13.50 10.00
C ASN A 26 -3.87 -12.73 8.68
N THR A 27 -4.94 -12.69 7.88
CA THR A 27 -4.96 -11.92 6.62
C THR A 27 -4.77 -10.43 6.89
N TYR A 28 -5.42 -9.89 7.93
CA TYR A 28 -5.22 -8.50 8.34
C TYR A 28 -3.75 -8.19 8.68
N VAL A 29 -3.10 -9.06 9.45
CA VAL A 29 -1.69 -8.86 9.84
C VAL A 29 -0.78 -8.88 8.61
N SER A 30 -0.97 -9.83 7.69
CA SER A 30 -0.22 -9.88 6.44
C SER A 30 -0.41 -8.62 5.60
N TYR A 31 -1.66 -8.17 5.40
CA TYR A 31 -1.96 -6.96 4.64
C TYR A 31 -1.38 -5.71 5.30
N ASN A 32 -1.55 -5.57 6.61
CA ASN A 32 -1.00 -4.45 7.37
C ASN A 32 0.52 -4.39 7.22
N SER A 33 1.21 -5.52 7.43
CA SER A 33 2.66 -5.61 7.29
C SER A 33 3.12 -5.19 5.90
N ASN A 34 2.47 -5.72 4.85
CA ASN A 34 2.80 -5.40 3.46
C ASN A 34 2.63 -3.91 3.16
N ILE A 35 1.54 -3.32 3.65
CA ILE A 35 1.25 -1.90 3.47
C ILE A 35 2.27 -1.04 4.22
N THR A 36 2.54 -1.34 5.50
CA THR A 36 3.50 -0.57 6.29
C THR A 36 4.94 -0.68 5.81
N HIS A 37 5.33 -1.84 5.27
CA HIS A 37 6.70 -2.13 4.90
C HIS A 37 7.02 -1.74 3.44
N HIS A 38 6.06 -1.91 2.51
CA HIS A 38 6.29 -1.61 1.09
C HIS A 38 5.59 -0.34 0.64
N VAL A 39 4.31 -0.17 1.00
CA VAL A 39 3.46 0.88 0.42
C VAL A 39 3.68 2.23 1.10
N ILE A 40 3.72 2.27 2.44
CA ILE A 40 3.95 3.50 3.20
C ILE A 40 5.28 4.19 2.84
N PRO A 41 6.44 3.51 2.88
CA PRO A 41 7.72 4.16 2.58
C PRO A 41 7.86 4.55 1.10
N SER A 42 7.20 3.85 0.18
CA SER A 42 7.31 4.12 -1.26
C SER A 42 6.36 5.22 -1.73
N ILE A 43 5.07 5.10 -1.41
CA ILE A 43 4.00 5.94 -1.96
C ILE A 43 3.00 6.42 -0.91
N GLY A 44 3.16 6.07 0.37
CA GLY A 44 2.23 6.44 1.44
C GLY A 44 2.15 7.94 1.71
N ILE A 45 3.22 8.69 1.44
CA ILE A 45 3.26 10.15 1.58
C ILE A 45 2.50 10.88 0.45
N ILE A 46 2.16 10.17 -0.62
CA ILE A 46 1.54 10.75 -1.80
C ILE A 46 0.06 10.92 -1.50
N ALA A 47 -0.47 12.11 -1.78
CA ALA A 47 -1.90 12.37 -1.68
C ALA A 47 -2.66 11.45 -2.66
N LEU A 48 -3.80 10.90 -2.25
CA LEU A 48 -4.58 9.98 -3.08
C LEU A 48 -4.93 10.59 -4.44
N HIS A 49 -5.22 11.90 -4.48
CA HIS A 49 -5.49 12.64 -5.71
C HIS A 49 -4.25 12.87 -6.61
N LYS A 50 -3.04 12.72 -6.07
CA LYS A 50 -1.77 12.78 -6.83
C LYS A 50 -1.20 11.39 -7.12
N LEU A 51 -1.90 10.32 -6.72
CA LEU A 51 -1.48 8.98 -7.05
C LEU A 51 -1.56 8.81 -8.57
N ASN A 52 -0.46 8.38 -9.16
CA ASN A 52 -0.35 8.16 -10.60
C ASN A 52 0.33 6.82 -10.84
N VAL A 53 0.14 6.24 -12.03
CA VAL A 53 0.69 4.95 -12.44
C VAL A 53 2.22 4.91 -12.25
N MET A 54 2.91 6.03 -12.51
CA MET A 54 4.36 6.12 -12.28
C MET A 54 4.77 5.87 -10.82
N HIS A 55 3.95 6.29 -9.85
CA HIS A 55 4.24 6.05 -8.43
C HIS A 55 4.11 4.55 -8.10
N ILE A 56 3.10 3.88 -8.67
CA ILE A 56 2.90 2.43 -8.51
C ILE A 56 4.09 1.67 -9.12
N GLN A 57 4.50 2.03 -10.34
CA GLN A 57 5.65 1.40 -10.99
C GLN A 57 6.94 1.59 -10.21
N LYS A 58 7.16 2.79 -9.64
CA LYS A 58 8.34 3.05 -8.79
C LYS A 58 8.31 2.21 -7.51
N CYS A 59 7.15 2.08 -6.85
CA CYS A 59 6.95 1.21 -5.69
C CYS A 59 7.27 -0.26 -6.03
N TYR A 60 6.77 -0.73 -7.17
CA TYR A 60 7.01 -2.10 -7.64
C TYR A 60 8.49 -2.35 -7.90
N LYS A 61 9.17 -1.40 -8.57
CA LYS A 61 10.61 -1.47 -8.84
C LYS A 61 11.45 -1.46 -7.56
N LEU A 62 11.09 -0.64 -6.56
CA LEU A 62 11.75 -0.62 -5.25
C LEU A 62 11.56 -1.93 -4.48
N THR A 63 10.38 -2.56 -4.60
CA THR A 63 10.11 -3.86 -3.95
C THR A 63 10.91 -4.99 -4.60
N LEU A 64 11.07 -4.96 -5.93
CA LEU A 64 11.94 -5.88 -6.66
C LEU A 64 13.42 -5.68 -6.30
N ASP A 65 13.87 -4.43 -6.23
CA ASP A 65 15.25 -4.06 -5.89
C ASP A 65 15.63 -4.46 -4.45
N ASN A 66 14.68 -4.37 -3.51
CA ASN A 66 14.86 -4.80 -2.11
C ASN A 66 14.89 -6.34 -1.91
N GLY A 67 15.01 -7.13 -2.99
CA GLY A 67 15.39 -8.54 -2.88
C GLY A 67 14.23 -9.55 -2.85
N ILE A 68 13.00 -9.14 -3.17
CA ILE A 68 11.99 -10.13 -3.61
C ILE A 68 12.45 -10.60 -4.99
N SER A 69 13.20 -11.71 -4.97
CA SER A 69 13.70 -12.37 -6.17
C SER A 69 12.58 -12.49 -7.19
N ASN A 70 12.90 -12.23 -8.46
CA ASN A 70 12.03 -12.17 -9.65
C ASN A 70 11.13 -13.40 -9.91
N ASN A 71 11.04 -14.33 -8.96
CA ASN A 71 10.39 -15.63 -9.01
C ASN A 71 8.97 -15.65 -8.41
N CYS A 72 8.47 -14.55 -7.85
CA CYS A 72 7.18 -14.53 -7.12
C CYS A 72 6.06 -13.76 -7.82
N ILE A 73 6.29 -13.26 -9.05
CA ILE A 73 5.31 -12.40 -9.74
C ILE A 73 5.16 -12.79 -11.21
N GLU A 74 4.83 -14.06 -11.42
CA GLU A 74 4.04 -14.49 -12.57
C GLU A 74 2.94 -15.40 -12.03
N TYR A 75 1.68 -14.97 -12.11
CA TYR A 75 0.46 -15.75 -12.38
C TYR A 75 -0.71 -14.78 -12.56
#